data_AF-A0AAN7AEZ7-F1
#
_entry.id   AF-A0AAN7AEZ7-F1
#
_cell.length_a   1.000
_cell.length_b   1.000
_cell.length_c   1.000
_cell.angle_alpha   90.00
_cell.angle_beta   90.00
_cell.angle_gamma   90.00
#
_symmetry.space_group_name_H-M   'P 1'
#
loop_
_entity.id
_entity.type
_entity.pdbx_description
1 polymer ?
#
loop_
_entity_poly.entity_id
_entity_poly.type
_entity_poly.pdbx_seq_one_letter_code
_entity_poly.pdbx_strand_id
1 'polypeptide(L)'
;MQTKALFATLFITLAMALPSPAAEVKLDAAESKAKNIAASAKDGDVSIMAQKTWQAAGGCETKYSSSQTCLAQCIYEADYFSPPKCRGWDYMTGVRTGGCVIGWYTCQCVCEY
;
A
#
# COMPACT_ATOMS: atom_id res chain seq x y z
N MET A 1 52.86 -11.84 -3.51
CA MET A 1 52.72 -10.37 -3.45
C MET A 1 52.11 -9.89 -4.76
N GLN A 2 51.14 -8.95 -4.66
CA GLN A 2 50.50 -8.13 -5.71
C GLN A 2 49.60 -8.80 -6.77
N THR A 3 48.31 -8.89 -6.44
CA THR A 3 47.21 -8.74 -7.41
C THR A 3 47.05 -7.26 -7.74
N LYS A 4 47.33 -6.86 -8.99
CA LYS A 4 47.07 -5.51 -9.49
C LYS A 4 45.57 -5.37 -9.79
N ALA A 5 44.82 -4.80 -8.84
CA ALA A 5 43.44 -4.40 -9.06
C ALA A 5 43.41 -3.05 -9.80
N LEU A 6 42.92 -3.06 -11.04
CA LEU A 6 42.57 -1.83 -11.76
C LEU A 6 41.14 -1.44 -11.38
N PHE A 7 41.02 -0.40 -10.57
CA PHE A 7 39.76 0.29 -10.29
C PHE A 7 39.38 1.12 -11.52
N ALA A 8 38.35 0.69 -12.25
CA ALA A 8 37.69 1.51 -13.26
C ALA A 8 36.55 2.28 -12.59
N THR A 9 36.86 3.50 -12.13
CA THR A 9 35.89 4.43 -11.55
C THR A 9 35.09 5.07 -12.70
N LEU A 10 33.89 4.55 -12.99
CA LEU A 10 32.99 5.12 -13.98
C LEU A 10 32.26 6.33 -13.37
N PHE A 11 32.61 7.54 -13.77
CA PHE A 11 31.87 8.76 -13.46
C PHE A 11 30.62 8.82 -14.35
N ILE A 12 29.45 8.53 -13.79
CA ILE A 12 28.17 8.75 -14.46
C ILE A 12 27.74 10.19 -14.17
N THR A 13 27.74 11.02 -15.20
CA THR A 13 27.20 12.38 -15.20
C THR A 13 25.70 12.34 -14.92
N LEU A 14 25.30 12.88 -13.77
CA LEU A 14 23.91 13.02 -13.34
C LEU A 14 23.22 14.11 -14.18
N ALA A 15 22.46 13.71 -15.19
CA ALA A 15 21.49 14.61 -15.80
C ALA A 15 20.40 14.89 -14.76
N MET A 16 20.34 16.13 -14.27
CA MET A 16 19.26 16.62 -13.42
C MET A 16 17.98 16.72 -14.26
N ALA A 17 17.23 15.62 -14.34
CA ALA A 17 15.85 15.62 -14.77
C ALA A 17 14.98 15.36 -13.54
N LEU A 18 14.29 16.41 -13.09
CA LEU A 18 13.09 16.50 -12.25
C LEU A 18 12.93 15.50 -11.07
N PRO A 19 12.63 15.99 -9.85
CA PRO A 19 12.31 15.12 -8.73
C PRO A 19 10.94 14.46 -8.95
N SER A 20 10.92 13.30 -9.60
CA SER A 20 9.84 12.33 -9.40
C SER A 20 10.09 11.64 -8.06
N PRO A 21 9.19 11.76 -7.07
CA PRO A 21 9.34 11.04 -5.82
C PRO A 21 9.22 9.53 -6.09
N ALA A 22 9.90 8.74 -5.28
CA ALA A 22 9.76 7.28 -5.19
C ALA A 22 10.35 6.44 -6.34
N ALA A 23 11.68 6.42 -6.46
CA ALA A 23 12.35 5.15 -6.70
C ALA A 23 12.31 4.34 -5.39
N GLU A 24 11.13 3.79 -5.10
CA GLU A 24 10.90 2.94 -3.95
C GLU A 24 11.62 1.61 -4.15
N VAL A 25 12.26 1.16 -3.07
CA VAL A 25 12.66 -0.23 -2.86
C VAL A 25 11.54 -1.11 -3.41
N LYS A 26 11.82 -1.99 -4.39
CA LYS A 26 10.89 -3.06 -4.82
C LYS A 26 10.68 -4.02 -3.65
N LEU A 27 9.92 -3.57 -2.66
CA LEU A 27 9.14 -4.41 -1.79
C LEU A 27 7.97 -4.84 -2.67
N ASP A 28 7.67 -6.14 -2.75
CA ASP A 28 6.58 -6.69 -3.56
C ASP A 28 5.19 -6.23 -3.05
N ALA A 29 4.94 -4.94 -3.17
CA ALA A 29 3.72 -4.26 -2.80
C ALA A 29 2.68 -4.55 -3.89
N ALA A 30 1.64 -5.30 -3.54
CA ALA A 30 0.53 -5.59 -4.43
C ALA A 30 -0.70 -4.85 -3.91
N GLU A 31 -1.29 -4.02 -4.77
CA GLU A 31 -2.44 -3.20 -4.42
C GLU A 31 -3.74 -3.79 -4.99
N SER A 32 -4.85 -3.64 -4.26
CA SER A 32 -6.19 -3.88 -4.78
C SER A 32 -7.14 -2.83 -4.25
N LYS A 33 -8.00 -2.28 -5.12
CA LYS A 33 -8.91 -1.18 -4.82
C LYS A 33 -10.37 -1.57 -5.07
N ALA A 34 -11.29 -1.11 -4.22
CA ALA A 34 -12.73 -1.24 -4.36
C ALA A 34 -13.41 0.14 -4.26
N LYS A 35 -14.57 0.27 -4.91
CA LYS A 35 -15.45 1.45 -4.81
C LYS A 35 -16.75 1.06 -4.10
N ASN A 36 -17.18 1.87 -3.13
CA ASN A 36 -18.45 1.72 -2.45
C ASN A 36 -19.55 2.52 -3.16
N ILE A 37 -20.28 1.85 -4.04
CA ILE A 37 -21.32 2.49 -4.87
C ILE A 37 -22.44 3.13 -4.03
N ALA A 38 -22.69 2.61 -2.82
CA ALA A 38 -23.74 3.13 -1.95
C ALA A 38 -23.36 4.43 -1.22
N ALA A 39 -22.06 4.62 -0.92
CA ALA A 39 -21.53 5.86 -0.34
C ALA A 39 -21.36 6.93 -1.43
N SER A 40 -20.73 6.57 -2.56
CA SER A 40 -20.38 7.53 -3.62
C SER A 40 -21.57 8.12 -4.38
N ALA A 41 -22.78 7.61 -4.15
CA ALA A 41 -24.01 8.18 -4.71
C ALA A 41 -24.55 9.36 -3.87
N LYS A 42 -24.01 9.59 -2.67
CA LYS A 42 -24.51 10.61 -1.73
C LYS A 42 -23.79 11.96 -1.84
N ASP A 43 -22.56 11.98 -2.34
CA ASP A 43 -21.74 13.18 -2.33
C ASP A 43 -21.69 13.83 -3.72
N GLY A 44 -22.61 14.79 -3.93
CA GLY A 44 -22.61 15.72 -5.05
C GLY A 44 -21.77 16.97 -4.80
N ASP A 45 -20.84 16.93 -3.85
CA ASP A 45 -20.12 18.11 -3.37
C ASP A 45 -18.61 17.87 -3.32
N VAL A 46 -17.84 18.94 -3.47
CA VAL A 46 -16.38 18.91 -3.66
C VAL A 46 -15.69 18.26 -2.45
N SER A 47 -15.33 16.98 -2.55
CA SER A 47 -14.62 16.25 -1.50
C SER A 47 -13.14 16.65 -1.46
N ILE A 48 -12.72 17.27 -0.35
CA ILE A 48 -11.30 17.32 0.03
C ILE A 48 -10.94 15.89 0.38
N MET A 49 -10.28 15.17 -0.54
CA MET A 49 -9.91 13.75 -0.43
C MET A 49 -9.37 13.41 0.97
N ALA A 50 -10.26 13.00 1.86
CA ALA A 50 -9.91 12.68 3.23
C ALA A 50 -9.51 11.22 3.22
N GLN A 51 -8.22 10.96 3.47
CA GLN A 51 -7.68 9.62 3.49
C GLN A 51 -7.39 9.18 4.92
N LYS A 52 -7.75 7.94 5.25
CA LYS A 52 -7.37 7.30 6.51
C LYS A 52 -6.68 5.98 6.23
N THR A 53 -5.61 5.75 6.96
CA THR A 53 -4.74 4.58 6.79
C THR A 53 -4.59 3.84 8.11
N TRP A 54 -4.63 2.51 8.07
CA TRP A 54 -4.36 1.65 9.23
C TRP A 54 -3.76 0.32 8.82
N GLN A 55 -3.15 -0.39 9.76
CA GLN A 55 -2.68 -1.75 9.56
C GLN A 55 -3.82 -2.73 9.86
N ALA A 56 -4.11 -3.65 8.95
CA ALA A 56 -5.08 -4.72 9.18
C ALA A 56 -4.70 -5.56 10.40
N ALA A 57 -5.70 -6.04 11.13
CA ALA A 57 -5.52 -6.83 12.34
C ALA A 57 -4.72 -8.12 12.07
N GLY A 58 -3.88 -8.51 13.03
CA GLY A 58 -3.09 -9.75 12.94
C GLY A 58 -1.69 -9.61 12.33
N GLY A 59 -1.36 -8.46 11.74
CA GLY A 59 0.02 -8.13 11.36
C GLY A 59 0.54 -8.96 10.20
N CYS A 60 1.58 -9.76 10.42
CA CYS A 60 2.18 -10.63 9.41
C CYS A 60 1.40 -11.95 9.38
N GLU A 61 0.68 -12.23 8.29
CA GLU A 61 -0.12 -13.45 8.14
C GLU A 61 -0.06 -14.01 6.71
N THR A 62 -0.25 -15.33 6.59
CA THR A 62 -0.33 -16.03 5.29
C THR A 62 -1.62 -15.71 4.54
N LYS A 63 -2.71 -15.37 5.25
CA LYS A 63 -3.99 -14.98 4.62
C LYS A 63 -3.84 -13.74 3.73
N TYR A 64 -2.85 -12.90 4.00
CA TYR A 64 -2.54 -11.72 3.18
C TYR A 64 -1.72 -12.04 1.93
N SER A 65 -1.46 -13.31 1.61
CA SER A 65 -0.77 -13.70 0.37
C SER A 65 -1.44 -13.17 -0.90
N SER A 66 -2.77 -13.02 -0.91
CA SER A 66 -3.53 -12.39 -1.98
C SER A 66 -3.88 -10.94 -1.64
N SER A 67 -3.69 -10.03 -2.59
CA SER A 67 -4.11 -8.63 -2.45
C SER A 67 -5.63 -8.48 -2.31
N GLN A 68 -6.41 -9.43 -2.86
CA GLN A 68 -7.86 -9.46 -2.69
C GLN A 68 -8.28 -9.80 -1.25
N THR A 69 -7.57 -10.74 -0.60
CA THR A 69 -7.85 -11.09 0.80
C THR A 69 -7.44 -9.96 1.73
N CYS A 70 -6.34 -9.25 1.42
CA CYS A 70 -5.98 -8.01 2.09
C CYS A 70 -7.09 -6.96 1.97
N LEU A 71 -7.56 -6.66 0.75
CA LEU A 71 -8.65 -5.72 0.52
C LEU A 71 -9.94 -6.14 1.24
N ALA A 72 -10.32 -7.42 1.20
CA ALA A 72 -11.51 -7.92 1.88
C ALA A 72 -11.43 -7.73 3.40
N GLN A 73 -10.25 -7.95 3.99
CA GLN A 73 -10.02 -7.66 5.41
C GLN A 73 -10.17 -6.16 5.71
N CYS A 74 -9.63 -5.30 4.84
CA CYS A 74 -9.78 -3.86 5.00
C CYS A 74 -11.23 -3.41 4.98
N ILE A 75 -12.04 -3.92 4.03
CA ILE A 75 -13.48 -3.64 3.96
C ILE A 75 -14.19 -4.15 5.22
N TYR A 76 -13.88 -5.39 5.65
CA TYR A 76 -14.46 -5.96 6.86
C TYR A 76 -14.17 -5.09 8.09
N GLU A 77 -12.93 -4.63 8.24
CA GLU A 77 -12.55 -3.78 9.36
C GLU A 77 -13.12 -2.36 9.28
N ALA A 78 -13.30 -1.86 8.07
CA ALA A 78 -13.91 -0.55 7.83
C ALA A 78 -15.34 -0.50 8.40
N ASP A 79 -16.13 -1.52 8.11
CA ASP A 79 -17.57 -1.51 8.35
C ASP A 79 -17.99 -2.27 9.62
N TYR A 80 -17.33 -3.39 9.93
CA TYR A 80 -17.78 -4.36 10.94
C TYR A 80 -16.87 -4.47 12.17
N PHE A 81 -15.67 -3.90 12.16
CA PHE A 81 -14.85 -3.88 13.38
C PHE A 81 -15.53 -3.08 14.49
N SER A 82 -15.17 -3.33 15.75
CA SER A 82 -15.68 -2.57 16.88
C SER A 82 -14.52 -1.88 17.62
N PRO A 83 -14.36 -0.55 17.52
CA PRO A 83 -15.12 0.36 16.66
C PRO A 83 -14.77 0.22 15.16
N PRO A 84 -15.70 0.56 14.25
CA PRO A 84 -15.46 0.53 12.80
C PRO A 84 -14.32 1.45 12.42
N LYS A 85 -13.41 0.99 11.55
CA LYS A 85 -12.21 1.76 11.22
C LYS A 85 -12.47 2.87 10.23
N CYS A 86 -13.39 2.69 9.30
CA CYS A 86 -13.67 3.67 8.27
C CYS A 86 -15.07 3.44 7.70
N ARG A 87 -16.09 4.03 8.32
CA ARG A 87 -17.48 3.95 7.84
C ARG A 87 -17.73 4.97 6.74
N GLY A 88 -18.57 4.59 5.77
CA GLY A 88 -19.00 5.49 4.70
C GLY A 88 -17.88 5.83 3.71
N TRP A 89 -16.86 4.98 3.61
CA TRP A 89 -15.77 5.12 2.66
C TRP A 89 -16.29 5.02 1.22
N ASP A 90 -15.68 5.80 0.31
CA ASP A 90 -15.95 5.79 -1.13
C ASP A 90 -15.03 4.83 -1.88
N TYR A 91 -13.75 4.85 -1.53
CA TYR A 91 -12.80 3.88 -2.03
C TYR A 91 -12.03 3.21 -0.90
N MET A 92 -11.74 1.94 -1.09
CA MET A 92 -10.92 1.14 -0.19
C MET A 92 -9.76 0.56 -0.97
N THR A 93 -8.55 0.71 -0.45
CA THR A 93 -7.34 0.16 -1.03
C THR A 93 -6.66 -0.73 0.00
N GLY A 94 -6.42 -1.99 -0.36
CA GLY A 94 -5.59 -2.93 0.39
C GLY A 94 -4.22 -3.00 -0.26
N VAL A 95 -3.18 -2.58 0.47
CA VAL A 95 -1.78 -2.66 0.06
C VAL A 95 -1.14 -3.81 0.80
N ARG A 96 -0.88 -4.89 0.07
CA ARG A 96 -0.17 -6.05 0.60
C ARG A 96 1.32 -5.79 0.52
N THR A 97 2.00 -5.83 1.66
CA THR A 97 3.46 -5.64 1.74
C THR A 97 4.13 -6.94 2.19
N GLY A 98 5.05 -7.46 1.38
CA GLY A 98 5.80 -8.68 1.68
C GLY A 98 7.01 -8.45 2.60
N GLY A 99 7.65 -9.56 2.98
CA GLY A 99 8.99 -9.52 3.60
C GLY A 99 9.03 -9.55 5.12
N CYS A 100 7.91 -9.83 5.80
CA CYS A 100 7.92 -10.00 7.26
C CYS A 100 8.41 -11.41 7.68
N VAL A 101 7.92 -12.46 7.03
CA VAL A 101 8.43 -13.84 7.11
C VAL A 101 8.31 -14.45 5.71
N ILE A 102 9.17 -15.40 5.34
CA ILE A 102 9.13 -16.06 4.02
C ILE A 102 7.71 -16.64 3.79
N GLY A 103 7.02 -16.14 2.76
CA GLY A 103 5.65 -16.56 2.40
C GLY A 103 4.53 -15.88 3.20
N TRP A 104 4.85 -14.94 4.07
CA TRP A 104 3.90 -14.17 4.88
C TRP A 104 3.95 -12.70 4.50
N TYR A 105 2.81 -12.03 4.69
CA TYR A 105 2.62 -10.66 4.22
C TYR A 105 1.92 -9.86 5.31
N THR A 106 2.10 -8.55 5.27
CA THR A 106 1.28 -7.60 6.02
C THR A 106 0.28 -6.96 5.08
N CYS A 107 -0.81 -6.44 5.63
CA CYS A 107 -1.87 -5.77 4.87
C CYS A 107 -2.14 -4.38 5.44
N GLN A 108 -1.83 -3.35 4.66
CA GLN A 108 -2.14 -1.96 4.98
C GLN A 108 -3.43 -1.56 4.29
N CYS A 109 -4.33 -0.96 5.06
CA CYS A 109 -5.63 -0.52 4.61
C CYS A 109 -5.64 0.99 4.47
N VAL A 110 -6.23 1.46 3.38
CA VAL A 110 -6.36 2.87 3.06
C VAL A 110 -7.80 3.08 2.62
N CYS A 111 -8.52 4.01 3.25
CA CYS A 111 -9.84 4.41 2.80
C CYS A 111 -9.85 5.88 2.40
N GLU A 112 -10.70 6.19 1.43
CA GLU A 112 -10.90 7.52 0.85
C GLU A 112 -12.40 7.89 0.96
N TYR A 113 -12.68 9.17 1.19
CA TYR A 113 -13.98 9.85 1.14
C TYR A 113 -13.98 10.92 0.04
#